data_AF-A0A3S1CJW5-F1
#
_entry.id   AF-A0A3S1CJW5-F1
#
_cell.length_a   1.000
_cell.length_b   1.000
_cell.length_c   1.000
_cell.angle_alpha   90.00
_cell.angle_beta   90.00
_cell.angle_gamma   90.00
#
_symmetry.space_group_name_H-M   'P 1'
#
loop_
_entity.id
_entity.type
_entity.pdbx_description
1 polymer ?
#
loop_
_entity_poly.entity_id
_entity_poly.type
_entity_poly.pdbx_seq_one_letter_code
_entity_poly.pdbx_strand_id
1 'polypeptide(L)'
;MTLRYLKKSIKIKNHCTGRFKELLEKCFVHVIAEPECPEWVFVGAIFYPDSVENELQSYKALIEKLSNELDIWLVPVRAKDVIESKKCLALATDSLEEKIIYLELQRVIS
;
A
#
# COMPACT_ATOMS: atom_id res chain seq x y z
N MET A 1 1.01 10.10 9.44
CA MET A 1 2.03 9.56 8.53
C MET A 1 3.38 10.18 8.89
N THR A 2 4.23 9.47 9.63
CA THR A 2 5.58 9.97 9.91
C THR A 2 6.47 9.80 8.67
N LEU A 3 7.49 10.67 8.52
CA LEU A 3 8.51 10.60 7.45
C LEU A 3 9.13 9.19 7.28
N ARG A 4 9.11 8.38 8.34
CA ARG A 4 9.61 7.01 8.37
C ARG A 4 8.78 6.06 7.47
N TYR A 5 7.46 6.22 7.44
CA TYR A 5 6.56 5.36 6.65
C TYR A 5 6.61 5.70 5.15
N LEU A 6 6.68 6.99 4.82
CA LEU A 6 6.93 7.47 3.45
C LEU A 6 8.24 6.91 2.88
N LYS A 7 9.33 6.91 3.66
CA LYS A 7 10.61 6.32 3.26
C LYS A 7 10.51 4.81 3.00
N LYS A 8 9.72 4.08 3.80
CA LYS A 8 9.50 2.64 3.63
C LYS A 8 8.67 2.33 2.38
N SER A 9 7.60 3.08 2.11
CA SER A 9 6.82 2.95 0.87
C SER A 9 7.66 3.21 -0.38
N ILE A 10 8.53 4.23 -0.34
CA ILE A 10 9.47 4.51 -1.45
C ILE A 10 10.50 3.39 -1.59
N LYS A 11 11.00 2.82 -0.48
CA LYS A 11 11.94 1.69 -0.50
C LYS A 11 11.35 0.47 -1.20
N ILE A 12 10.09 0.14 -0.93
CA ILE A 12 9.37 -0.96 -1.60
C ILE A 12 9.35 -0.73 -3.12
N LYS A 13 8.94 0.45 -3.58
CA LYS A 13 8.87 0.76 -5.02
C LYS A 13 10.25 0.75 -5.69
N ASN A 14 11.30 1.20 -4.99
CA ASN A 14 12.65 1.25 -5.53
C ASN A 14 13.37 -0.10 -5.53
N HIS A 15 12.97 -1.04 -4.68
CA HIS A 15 13.50 -2.41 -4.68
C HIS A 15 13.00 -3.20 -5.90
N CYS A 16 11.85 -2.82 -6.44
CA CYS A 16 11.25 -3.43 -7.61
C CYS A 16 11.87 -2.90 -8.91
N THR A 17 12.01 -3.77 -9.91
CA THR A 17 12.53 -3.43 -11.25
C THR A 17 11.62 -3.92 -12.36
N GLY A 18 11.79 -3.37 -13.57
CA GLY A 18 11.05 -3.80 -14.77
C GLY A 18 9.54 -3.58 -14.65
N ARG A 19 8.76 -4.49 -15.27
CA ARG A 19 7.29 -4.37 -15.36
C ARG A 19 6.60 -4.29 -14.00
N PHE A 20 7.14 -4.96 -12.98
CA PHE A 20 6.57 -4.90 -11.63
C PHE A 20 6.70 -3.50 -11.00
N LYS A 21 7.80 -2.78 -11.27
CA LYS A 21 7.95 -1.39 -10.83
C LYS A 21 6.90 -0.49 -11.47
N GLU A 22 6.72 -0.59 -12.78
CA GLU A 22 5.70 0.17 -13.53
C GLU A 22 4.28 -0.06 -13.00
N LEU A 23 3.98 -1.31 -12.59
CA LEU A 23 2.70 -1.65 -11.96
C LEU A 23 2.55 -0.97 -10.59
N LEU A 24 3.59 -1.02 -9.74
CA LEU A 24 3.56 -0.37 -8.43
C LEU A 24 3.53 1.16 -8.50
N GLU A 25 3.98 1.77 -9.59
CA GLU A 25 3.83 3.22 -9.82
C GLU A 25 2.37 3.63 -9.93
N LYS A 26 1.51 2.76 -10.48
CA LYS A 26 0.04 2.94 -10.52
C LYS A 26 -0.65 2.64 -9.19
N CYS A 27 0.06 2.07 -8.24
CA CYS A 27 -0.47 1.68 -6.93
C CYS A 27 -0.10 2.69 -5.84
N PHE A 28 -0.88 2.73 -4.77
CA PHE A 28 -0.52 3.43 -3.53
C PHE A 28 -0.07 2.41 -2.48
N VAL A 29 1.16 2.56 -1.97
CA VAL A 29 1.71 1.66 -0.94
C VAL A 29 1.71 2.39 0.39
N HIS A 30 0.94 1.88 1.34
CA HIS A 30 0.85 2.43 2.68
C HIS A 30 1.45 1.45 3.66
N VAL A 31 2.39 1.89 4.51
CA VAL A 31 3.06 1.05 5.51
C VAL A 31 2.84 1.66 6.89
N ILE A 32 2.46 0.82 7.85
CA ILE A 32 2.32 1.16 9.26
C ILE A 32 3.19 0.24 10.11
N ALA A 33 3.54 0.70 11.30
CA ALA A 33 4.09 -0.20 12.31
C ALA A 33 2.93 -1.02 12.89
N GLU A 34 3.12 -2.32 13.07
CA GLU A 34 2.15 -3.18 13.73
C GLU A 34 2.61 -3.36 15.19
N PRO A 35 2.02 -2.64 16.16
CA PRO A 35 2.42 -2.75 17.55
C PRO A 35 2.00 -4.06 18.20
N GLU A 36 1.04 -4.79 17.62
CA GLU A 36 0.40 -5.95 18.26
C GLU A 36 1.00 -7.31 17.83
N CYS A 37 1.72 -7.37 16.70
CA CYS A 37 2.38 -8.59 16.20
C CYS A 37 3.91 -8.44 16.19
N PRO A 38 4.63 -8.88 17.25
CA PRO A 38 6.08 -8.70 17.36
C PRO A 38 6.90 -9.48 16.31
N GLU A 39 6.30 -10.44 15.62
CA GLU A 39 6.95 -11.20 14.53
C GLU A 39 7.12 -10.37 13.25
N TRP A 40 6.34 -9.30 13.07
CA TRP A 40 6.40 -8.42 11.90
C TRP A 40 6.49 -6.97 12.35
N VAL A 41 7.63 -6.33 12.11
CA VAL A 41 7.84 -4.94 12.56
C VAL A 41 6.94 -3.95 11.81
N PHE A 42 6.52 -4.31 10.58
CA PHE A 42 5.70 -3.46 9.73
C PHE A 42 4.66 -4.25 8.96
N VAL A 43 3.48 -3.65 8.77
CA VAL A 43 2.43 -4.12 7.86
C VAL A 43 2.24 -3.09 6.77
N GLY A 44 2.06 -3.54 5.53
CA GLY A 44 1.83 -2.66 4.39
C GLY A 44 0.71 -3.12 3.48
N ALA A 45 -0.09 -2.16 3.02
CA ALA A 45 -1.13 -2.37 2.03
C ALA A 45 -0.66 -1.81 0.67
N ILE A 46 -0.78 -2.62 -0.38
CA ILE A 46 -0.63 -2.19 -1.77
C ILE A 46 -2.04 -1.96 -2.31
N PHE A 47 -2.47 -0.71 -2.33
CA PHE A 47 -3.75 -0.32 -2.92
C PHE A 47 -3.62 -0.19 -4.43
N TYR A 48 -4.40 -0.96 -5.17
CA TYR A 48 -4.30 -1.03 -6.64
C TYR A 48 -5.65 -0.75 -7.33
N PRO A 49 -5.62 -0.23 -8.58
CA PRO A 49 -6.82 -0.09 -9.40
C PRO A 49 -7.23 -1.41 -10.07
N ASP A 50 -8.51 -1.54 -10.43
CA ASP A 50 -9.06 -2.72 -11.11
C ASP A 50 -8.30 -3.04 -12.41
N SER A 51 -7.77 -2.02 -13.10
CA SER A 51 -7.06 -2.15 -14.37
C SER A 51 -5.76 -2.97 -14.30
N VAL A 52 -5.15 -3.08 -13.12
CA VAL A 52 -3.88 -3.82 -12.94
C VAL A 52 -4.05 -5.12 -12.17
N GLU A 53 -5.28 -5.49 -11.78
CA GLU A 53 -5.52 -6.64 -10.91
C GLU A 53 -4.93 -7.93 -11.48
N ASN A 54 -5.27 -8.26 -12.73
CA ASN A 54 -4.82 -9.49 -13.37
C ASN A 54 -3.29 -9.55 -13.47
N GLU A 55 -2.66 -8.42 -13.82
CA GLU A 55 -1.20 -8.31 -13.85
C GLU A 55 -0.62 -8.47 -12.44
N LEU A 56 -1.18 -7.82 -11.42
CA LEU A 56 -0.70 -7.87 -10.05
C LEU A 56 -0.80 -9.28 -9.44
N GLN A 57 -1.87 -10.02 -9.74
CA GLN A 57 -2.04 -11.42 -9.31
C GLN A 57 -0.93 -12.32 -9.85
N SER A 58 -0.44 -12.06 -11.08
CA SER A 58 0.70 -12.79 -11.64
C SER A 58 2.01 -12.58 -10.88
N TYR A 59 2.11 -11.48 -10.11
CA TYR A 59 3.26 -11.14 -9.26
C TYR A 59 3.09 -11.53 -7.79
N LYS A 60 2.05 -12.30 -7.41
CA LYS A 60 1.80 -12.64 -6.00
C LYS A 60 3.00 -13.30 -5.31
N ALA A 61 3.67 -14.25 -5.96
CA ALA A 61 4.87 -14.89 -5.42
C ALA A 61 6.05 -13.91 -5.25
N LEU A 62 6.13 -12.90 -6.10
CA LEU A 62 7.16 -11.85 -6.00
C LEU A 62 6.85 -10.90 -4.83
N ILE A 63 5.58 -10.54 -4.63
CA ILE A 63 5.14 -9.74 -3.48
C ILE A 63 5.47 -10.47 -2.17
N GLU A 64 5.23 -11.77 -2.10
CA GLU A 64 5.55 -12.60 -0.92
C GLU A 64 7.06 -12.63 -0.63
N LYS A 65 7.89 -12.77 -1.66
CA LYS A 65 9.37 -12.65 -1.52
C LYS A 65 9.77 -11.27 -1.01
N LEU A 66 9.18 -10.21 -1.56
CA LEU A 66 9.46 -8.83 -1.17
C LEU A 66 9.09 -8.58 0.29
N SER A 67 7.96 -9.15 0.75
CA SER A 67 7.53 -9.10 2.15
C SER A 67 8.60 -9.67 3.09
N ASN A 68 9.13 -10.85 2.75
CA ASN A 68 10.17 -11.53 3.53
C ASN A 68 11.50 -10.78 3.50
N GLU A 69 11.92 -10.27 2.33
CA GLU A 69 13.19 -9.54 2.19
C GLU A 69 13.22 -8.21 2.94
N LEU A 70 12.08 -7.52 2.99
CA LEU A 70 11.98 -6.20 3.61
C LEU A 70 11.51 -6.23 5.07
N ASP A 71 11.14 -7.41 5.57
CA ASP A 71 10.52 -7.62 6.88
C ASP A 71 9.25 -6.76 7.03
N ILE A 72 8.36 -6.87 6.04
CA ILE A 72 7.08 -6.13 5.97
C ILE A 72 6.00 -7.09 5.48
N TRP A 73 4.90 -7.22 6.20
CA TRP A 73 3.76 -7.98 5.72
C TRP A 73 2.98 -7.19 4.65
N LEU A 74 3.21 -7.47 3.36
CA LEU A 74 2.54 -6.77 2.26
C LEU A 74 1.29 -7.50 1.77
N VAL A 75 0.18 -6.77 1.76
CA VAL A 75 -1.12 -7.28 1.30
C VAL A 75 -1.63 -6.44 0.13
N PRO A 76 -1.95 -7.06 -1.03
CA PRO A 76 -2.62 -6.36 -2.12
C PRO A 76 -4.11 -6.16 -1.79
N VAL A 77 -4.60 -4.92 -1.89
CA VAL A 77 -6.00 -4.55 -1.62
C VAL A 77 -6.55 -3.72 -2.78
N ARG A 78 -7.73 -4.06 -3.30
CA ARG A 78 -8.39 -3.22 -4.32
C ARG A 78 -8.76 -1.87 -3.70
N ALA A 79 -8.35 -0.78 -4.34
CA ALA A 79 -8.59 0.56 -3.79
C ALA A 79 -10.10 0.87 -3.68
N LYS A 80 -10.89 0.40 -4.64
CA LYS A 80 -12.36 0.54 -4.66
C LYS A 80 -13.05 -0.10 -3.46
N ASP A 81 -12.52 -1.21 -2.94
CA ASP A 81 -13.18 -1.97 -1.87
C ASP A 81 -13.08 -1.23 -0.52
N VAL A 82 -12.12 -0.30 -0.39
CA VAL A 82 -11.82 0.39 0.88
C VAL A 82 -12.06 1.90 0.83
N ILE A 83 -12.25 2.49 -0.35
CA ILE A 83 -12.35 3.96 -0.50
C ILE A 83 -13.51 4.56 0.28
N GLU A 84 -14.69 3.93 0.29
CA GLU A 84 -15.85 4.47 1.02
C GLU A 84 -15.64 4.43 2.53
N SER A 85 -15.05 3.35 3.04
CA SER A 85 -14.66 3.27 4.46
C SER A 85 -13.64 4.35 4.83
N LYS A 86 -12.63 4.55 3.98
CA LYS A 86 -11.61 5.58 4.18
C LYS A 86 -12.12 7.00 4.02
N LYS A 87 -13.12 7.23 3.19
CA LYS A 87 -13.85 8.51 3.09
C LYS A 87 -14.53 8.85 4.41
N CYS A 88 -15.27 7.90 4.99
CA CYS A 88 -15.93 8.11 6.28
C CYS A 88 -14.92 8.46 7.37
N LEU A 89 -13.81 7.74 7.45
CA LEU A 89 -12.75 8.01 8.43
C LEU A 89 -12.06 9.38 8.21
N ALA A 90 -11.76 9.72 6.96
CA ALA A 90 -11.14 11.00 6.62
C ALA A 90 -12.04 12.21 6.94
N LEU A 91 -13.36 12.05 6.83
CA LEU A 91 -14.33 13.09 7.16
C LEU A 91 -14.65 13.16 8.67
N ALA A 92 -14.64 12.01 9.36
CA ALA A 92 -14.98 11.92 10.77
C ALA A 92 -13.82 12.25 11.72
N THR A 93 -12.58 12.30 11.22
CA THR A 93 -11.39 12.52 12.04
C THR A 93 -10.58 13.72 11.55
N ASP A 94 -9.87 14.37 12.48
CA ASP A 94 -8.86 15.38 12.15
C ASP A 94 -7.50 14.78 11.77
N SER A 95 -7.45 13.46 11.57
CA SER A 95 -6.23 12.77 11.16
C SER A 95 -5.85 13.17 9.74
N LEU A 96 -4.76 13.93 9.61
CA LEU A 96 -4.15 14.25 8.33
C LEU A 96 -3.80 12.98 7.55
N GLU A 97 -3.43 11.90 8.25
CA GLU A 97 -3.07 10.63 7.64
C GLU A 97 -4.26 9.97 6.95
N GLU A 98 -5.40 9.88 7.62
CA GLU A 98 -6.62 9.31 7.02
C GLU A 98 -7.07 10.15 5.80
N LYS A 99 -6.94 11.49 5.88
CA LYS A 99 -7.22 12.39 4.76
C LYS A 99 -6.27 12.15 3.58
N ILE A 100 -4.97 11.99 3.82
CA ILE A 100 -3.98 11.68 2.77
C ILE A 100 -4.26 10.32 2.13
N ILE A 101 -4.52 9.29 2.95
CA ILE A 101 -4.82 7.93 2.45
C ILE A 101 -6.05 7.98 1.54
N TYR A 102 -7.11 8.67 1.96
CA TYR A 102 -8.31 8.82 1.14
C TYR A 102 -8.02 9.51 -0.21
N LEU A 103 -7.29 10.63 -0.21
CA LEU A 103 -6.93 11.34 -1.45
C LEU A 103 -6.06 10.48 -2.39
N GLU A 104 -5.12 9.71 -1.83
CA GLU A 104 -4.29 8.79 -2.60
C GLU A 104 -5.10 7.64 -3.21
N LEU A 105 -6.08 7.09 -2.46
CA LEU A 105 -7.01 6.10 -2.98
C LEU A 105 -7.87 6.66 -4.12
N GLN A 106 -8.34 7.91 -4.00
CA GLN A 106 -9.04 8.59 -5.09
C GLN A 106 -8.18 8.71 -6.34
N ARG A 107 -6.89 9.08 -6.19
CA ARG A 107 -5.95 9.15 -7.31
C ARG A 107 -5.74 7.79 -7.98
N VAL A 108 -5.67 6.72 -7.19
CA VAL A 108 -5.45 5.37 -7.71
C VAL A 108 -6.65 4.88 -8.53
N ILE A 109 -7.88 5.21 -8.12
CA ILE A 109 -9.10 4.72 -8.78
C ILE A 109 -9.48 5.57 -10.01
N SER A 110 -9.07 6.84 -10.06
CA SER A 110 -9.34 7.76 -11.16
C SER A 110 -8.56 7.45 -12.42
#